data_AF-A0A454TXL0-F1
#
_entry.id   AF-A0A454TXL0-F1
#
_cell.length_a   1.000
_cell.length_b   1.000
_cell.length_c   1.000
_cell.angle_alpha   90.00
_cell.angle_beta   90.00
_cell.angle_gamma   90.00
#
_symmetry.space_group_name_H-M   'P 1'
#
loop_
_entity.id
_entity.type
_entity.pdbx_description
1 polymer ?
#
loop_
_entity_poly.entity_id
_entity_poly.type
_entity_poly.pdbx_seq_one_letter_code
_entity_poly.pdbx_strand_id
1 'polypeptide(L)'
;MSTMIPESAFLTAFNNVESQTVIAWHLDPRLNKQHEIEFSRKLGRVLSRAERERSFPAEREIVLSGDGVKVRVGNRLEPDTDVRYETYVAFDPVTFTKLAESEQTFYALFVLEPEAVIRSAIQKANFPAVYAGWSPIDKIRHWVGVLYRLRRQVGETGRDEDGAFGPALLAKMRATDPNIDGILAAILAELGRMEMVDPDTIRAAFNKRTGASV
;
A
#
# COMPACT_ATOMS: atom_id res chain seq x y z
N MET A 1 18.81 -22.42 21.79
CA MET A 1 18.53 -21.53 22.93
C MET A 1 17.08 -21.12 22.82
N SER A 2 16.29 -21.24 23.89
CA SER A 2 14.92 -20.74 23.92
C SER A 2 14.99 -19.21 24.01
N THR A 3 14.70 -18.52 22.91
CA THR A 3 14.63 -17.06 22.93
C THR A 3 13.36 -16.68 23.67
N MET A 4 13.49 -16.33 24.96
CA MET A 4 12.36 -15.80 25.72
C MET A 4 12.03 -14.41 25.19
N ILE A 5 10.80 -14.24 24.67
CA ILE A 5 10.25 -12.94 24.28
C ILE A 5 9.79 -12.25 25.56
N PRO A 6 10.29 -11.05 25.89
CA PRO A 6 9.77 -10.26 27.00
C PRO A 6 8.28 -9.95 26.77
N GLU A 7 7.46 -10.05 27.81
CA GLU A 7 6.02 -9.75 27.71
C GLU A 7 5.76 -8.34 27.16
N SER A 8 6.60 -7.37 27.52
CA SER A 8 6.52 -5.99 27.02
C SER A 8 6.77 -5.84 25.51
N ALA A 9 7.41 -6.83 24.88
CA ALA A 9 7.66 -6.84 23.44
C ALA A 9 6.58 -7.62 22.68
N PHE A 10 5.72 -8.39 23.36
CA PHE A 10 4.67 -9.17 22.73
C PHE A 10 3.61 -8.24 22.12
N LEU A 11 3.18 -8.56 20.90
CA LEU A 11 2.17 -7.80 20.18
C LEU A 11 0.86 -8.59 20.07
N THR A 12 0.92 -9.78 19.49
CA THR A 12 -0.26 -10.63 19.29
C THR A 12 0.16 -12.08 18.97
N ALA A 13 -0.81 -12.99 18.99
CA ALA A 13 -0.61 -14.36 18.58
C ALA A 13 -1.81 -14.89 17.79
N PHE A 14 -1.54 -15.80 16.85
CA PHE A 14 -2.52 -16.46 16.01
C PHE A 14 -2.37 -17.98 16.12
N ASN A 15 -3.49 -18.70 16.03
CA ASN A 15 -3.43 -20.15 15.85
C ASN A 15 -3.28 -20.44 14.35
N ASN A 16 -2.24 -21.18 13.98
CA ASN A 16 -2.16 -21.75 12.65
C ASN A 16 -2.90 -23.08 12.65
N VAL A 17 -4.12 -23.08 12.11
CA VAL A 17 -5.01 -24.26 12.12
C VAL A 17 -4.45 -25.37 11.22
N GLU A 18 -3.78 -25.03 10.13
CA GLU A 18 -3.26 -25.98 9.16
C GLU A 18 -2.14 -26.86 9.76
N SER A 19 -1.21 -26.24 10.48
CA SER A 19 -0.06 -26.93 11.08
C SER A 19 -0.19 -27.20 12.58
N GLN A 20 -1.29 -26.76 13.20
CA GLN A 20 -1.53 -26.84 14.66
C GLN A 20 -0.41 -26.19 15.49
N THR A 21 0.16 -25.11 14.96
CA THR A 21 1.20 -24.29 15.62
C THR A 21 0.62 -22.97 16.11
N VAL A 22 1.43 -22.22 16.86
CA VAL A 22 1.10 -20.87 17.31
C VAL A 22 2.07 -19.90 16.66
N ILE A 23 1.54 -18.90 15.98
CA ILE A 23 2.30 -17.77 15.47
C ILE A 23 2.29 -16.69 16.54
N ALA A 24 3.44 -16.14 16.89
CA ALA A 24 3.54 -15.02 17.81
C ALA A 24 4.31 -13.87 17.16
N TRP A 25 3.77 -12.68 17.33
CA TRP A 25 4.38 -11.43 16.90
C TRP A 25 4.95 -10.69 18.10
N HIS A 26 6.17 -10.20 17.95
CA HIS A 26 6.80 -9.34 18.94
C HIS A 26 7.56 -8.20 18.27
N LEU A 27 7.77 -7.09 18.99
CA LEU A 27 8.63 -6.02 18.54
C LEU A 27 10.09 -6.47 18.66
N ASP A 28 10.84 -6.42 17.57
CA ASP A 28 12.30 -6.47 17.60
C ASP A 28 12.83 -5.06 17.89
N PRO A 29 13.43 -4.81 19.07
CA PRO A 29 13.94 -3.50 19.43
C PRO A 29 15.15 -3.07 18.60
N ARG A 30 15.86 -4.00 17.94
CA ARG A 30 17.01 -3.68 17.09
C ARG A 30 16.58 -3.09 15.76
N LEU A 31 15.51 -3.63 15.19
CA LEU A 31 14.97 -3.21 13.90
C LEU A 31 13.86 -2.16 14.05
N ASN A 32 13.31 -2.00 15.27
CA ASN A 32 12.07 -1.28 15.53
C ASN A 32 10.95 -1.73 14.59
N LYS A 33 10.86 -3.05 14.38
CA LYS A 33 9.91 -3.73 13.50
C LYS A 33 9.29 -4.92 14.21
N GLN A 34 8.13 -5.33 13.75
CA GLN A 34 7.51 -6.59 14.17
C GLN A 34 8.31 -7.77 13.63
N HIS A 35 8.56 -8.78 14.47
CA HIS A 35 9.12 -10.10 14.12
C HIS A 35 8.05 -11.17 14.37
N GLU A 36 7.95 -12.13 13.46
CA GLU A 36 7.09 -13.30 13.58
C GLU A 36 7.88 -14.57 13.92
N ILE A 37 7.49 -15.27 14.97
CA ILE A 37 7.96 -16.62 15.29
C ILE A 37 6.82 -17.64 15.22
N GLU A 38 7.15 -18.90 14.96
CA GLU A 38 6.18 -20.00 14.95
C GLU A 38 6.57 -21.07 15.96
N PHE A 39 5.72 -21.31 16.95
CA PHE A 39 5.91 -22.31 17.99
C PHE A 39 5.11 -23.58 17.69
N SER A 40 5.82 -24.70 17.57
CA SER A 40 5.18 -26.02 17.44
C SER A 40 4.84 -26.58 18.80
N ARG A 41 3.54 -26.71 19.09
CA ARG A 41 3.05 -27.37 20.31
C ARG A 41 3.49 -28.83 20.39
N LYS A 42 3.56 -29.51 19.24
CA LYS A 42 3.99 -30.91 19.14
C LYS A 42 5.47 -31.10 19.49
N LEU A 43 6.33 -30.19 19.03
CA LEU A 43 7.78 -30.28 19.27
C LEU A 43 8.22 -29.54 20.54
N GLY A 44 7.34 -28.74 21.14
CA GLY A 44 7.65 -27.93 22.32
C GLY A 44 8.70 -26.84 22.08
N ARG A 45 8.84 -26.35 20.83
CA ARG A 45 9.85 -25.36 20.46
C ARG A 45 9.43 -24.47 19.30
N VAL A 46 10.16 -23.36 19.14
CA VAL A 46 10.10 -22.50 17.96
C VAL A 46 10.67 -23.23 16.74
N LEU A 47 10.01 -23.07 15.59
CA LEU A 47 10.44 -23.55 14.30
C LEU A 47 11.47 -22.60 13.69
N SER A 48 12.49 -23.16 13.07
CA SER A 48 13.45 -22.41 12.26
C SER A 48 12.81 -21.89 10.97
N ARG A 49 13.42 -20.87 10.36
CA ARG A 49 13.00 -20.32 9.06
C ARG A 49 12.80 -21.41 7.99
N ALA A 50 13.78 -22.31 7.86
CA ALA A 50 13.74 -23.39 6.87
C ALA A 50 12.65 -24.44 7.17
N GLU A 51 12.24 -24.62 8.42
CA GLU A 51 11.10 -25.50 8.75
C GLU A 51 9.78 -24.84 8.38
N ARG A 52 9.65 -23.53 8.62
CA ARG A 52 8.47 -22.74 8.27
C ARG A 52 8.29 -22.67 6.76
N GLU A 53 9.33 -22.35 6.00
CA GLU A 53 9.29 -22.30 4.53
C GLU A 53 8.91 -23.66 3.91
N ARG A 54 9.40 -24.77 4.47
CA ARG A 54 9.01 -26.13 4.04
C ARG A 54 7.54 -26.47 4.31
N SER A 55 6.91 -25.78 5.25
CA SER A 55 5.49 -25.98 5.57
C SER A 55 4.55 -25.11 4.75
N PHE A 56 5.08 -24.24 3.88
CA PHE A 56 4.24 -23.39 3.05
C PHE A 56 3.38 -24.21 2.09
N PRO A 57 2.14 -23.76 1.83
CA PRO A 57 1.35 -24.28 0.73
C PRO A 57 2.14 -24.19 -0.58
N ALA A 58 1.97 -25.19 -1.44
CA ALA A 58 2.48 -25.13 -2.80
C ALA A 58 1.93 -23.91 -3.52
N GLU A 59 2.73 -23.32 -4.41
CA GLU A 59 2.25 -22.26 -5.28
C GLU A 59 1.03 -22.75 -6.07
N ARG A 60 0.02 -21.88 -6.16
CA ARG A 60 -1.22 -22.17 -6.86
C ARG A 60 -1.55 -21.06 -7.84
N GLU A 61 -2.27 -21.41 -8.89
CA GLU A 61 -2.83 -20.44 -9.82
C GLU A 61 -4.32 -20.23 -9.49
N ILE A 62 -4.75 -18.97 -9.51
CA ILE A 62 -6.16 -18.60 -9.53
C ILE A 62 -6.44 -17.74 -10.77
N VAL A 63 -7.69 -17.72 -11.19
CA VAL A 63 -8.15 -16.89 -12.31
C VAL A 63 -9.12 -15.87 -11.75
N LEU A 64 -8.87 -14.59 -12.02
CA LEU A 64 -9.75 -13.51 -11.59
C LEU A 64 -11.06 -13.52 -12.39
N SER A 65 -12.14 -13.15 -11.73
CA SER A 65 -13.46 -13.08 -12.36
C SER A 65 -13.51 -12.01 -13.47
N GLY A 66 -14.29 -12.22 -14.53
CA GLY A 66 -14.56 -11.18 -15.56
C GLY A 66 -13.50 -10.99 -16.65
N ASP A 67 -12.21 -10.86 -16.32
CA ASP A 67 -11.13 -10.57 -17.28
C ASP A 67 -10.19 -11.75 -17.56
N GLY A 68 -10.33 -12.84 -16.80
CA GLY A 68 -9.55 -14.07 -16.99
C GLY A 68 -8.07 -13.93 -16.59
N VAL A 69 -7.69 -12.84 -15.91
CA VAL A 69 -6.30 -12.62 -15.46
C VAL A 69 -5.84 -13.78 -14.58
N LYS A 70 -4.67 -14.35 -14.92
CA LYS A 70 -4.06 -15.44 -14.16
C LYS A 70 -3.19 -14.87 -13.05
N VAL A 71 -3.34 -15.41 -11.84
CA VAL A 71 -2.56 -14.97 -10.68
C VAL A 71 -1.86 -16.15 -10.05
N ARG A 72 -0.53 -16.07 -9.96
CA ARG A 72 0.27 -17.01 -9.17
C ARG A 72 0.27 -16.53 -7.73
N VAL A 73 -0.18 -17.40 -6.83
CA VAL A 73 -0.22 -17.17 -5.39
C VAL A 73 0.88 -18.00 -4.75
N GLY A 74 1.76 -17.32 -4.01
CA GLY A 74 2.90 -17.93 -3.31
C GLY A 74 3.01 -17.43 -1.88
N ASN A 75 4.09 -17.84 -1.22
CA ASN A 75 4.38 -17.42 0.15
C ASN A 75 5.86 -17.12 0.31
N ARG A 76 6.20 -16.15 1.15
CA ARG A 76 7.59 -15.88 1.56
C ARG A 76 7.65 -15.42 3.01
N LEU A 77 8.80 -15.61 3.64
CA LEU A 77 9.15 -14.93 4.89
C LEU A 77 9.95 -13.67 4.56
N GLU A 78 9.62 -12.54 5.18
CA GLU A 78 10.47 -11.35 5.11
C GLU A 78 11.86 -11.67 5.70
N PRO A 79 12.97 -11.27 5.03
CA PRO A 79 14.32 -11.67 5.45
C PRO A 79 14.70 -11.29 6.88
N ASP A 80 14.30 -10.12 7.35
CA ASP A 80 14.78 -9.57 8.63
C ASP A 80 13.84 -9.86 9.81
N THR A 81 12.56 -10.10 9.53
CA THR A 81 11.49 -10.16 10.54
C THR A 81 10.78 -11.50 10.55
N ASP A 82 11.10 -12.38 9.60
CA ASP A 82 10.41 -13.64 9.34
C ASP A 82 8.87 -13.52 9.29
N VAL A 83 8.31 -12.33 9.02
CA VAL A 83 6.87 -12.15 8.84
C VAL A 83 6.46 -12.87 7.56
N ARG A 84 5.43 -13.71 7.64
CA ARG A 84 4.91 -14.42 6.48
C ARG A 84 4.03 -13.49 5.63
N TYR A 85 4.33 -13.47 4.34
CA TYR A 85 3.53 -12.81 3.33
C TYR A 85 2.95 -13.84 2.35
N GLU A 86 1.68 -13.69 1.98
CA GLU A 86 1.14 -14.26 0.75
C GLU A 86 1.49 -13.33 -0.40
N THR A 87 2.07 -13.87 -1.47
CA THR A 87 2.53 -13.11 -2.64
C THR A 87 1.62 -13.38 -3.83
N TYR A 88 1.44 -12.35 -4.67
CA TYR A 88 0.57 -12.39 -5.84
C TYR A 88 1.33 -11.83 -7.04
N VAL A 89 1.35 -12.58 -8.13
CA VAL A 89 1.86 -12.10 -9.42
C VAL A 89 0.79 -12.32 -10.48
N ALA A 90 0.27 -11.22 -11.04
CA ALA A 90 -0.74 -11.24 -12.08
C ALA A 90 -0.12 -11.23 -13.46
N PHE A 91 -0.72 -12.00 -14.37
CA PHE A 91 -0.30 -12.13 -15.76
C PHE A 91 -1.47 -11.89 -16.70
N ASP A 92 -1.17 -11.23 -17.81
CA ASP A 92 -2.10 -11.07 -18.91
C ASP A 92 -2.48 -12.45 -19.48
N PRO A 93 -3.77 -12.75 -19.67
CA PRO A 93 -4.21 -14.10 -20.03
C PRO A 93 -3.82 -14.52 -21.46
N VAL A 94 -3.46 -13.57 -22.32
CA VAL A 94 -3.14 -13.82 -23.74
C VAL A 94 -1.63 -13.79 -23.96
N THR A 95 -0.97 -12.75 -23.47
CA THR A 95 0.45 -12.47 -23.70
C THR A 95 1.36 -13.07 -22.63
N PHE A 96 0.79 -13.51 -21.49
CA PHE A 96 1.52 -14.00 -20.31
C PHE A 96 2.53 -13.00 -19.74
N THR A 97 2.42 -11.72 -20.11
CA THR A 97 3.25 -10.66 -19.54
C THR A 97 2.79 -10.33 -18.12
N LYS A 98 3.74 -9.96 -17.25
CA LYS A 98 3.42 -9.56 -15.87
C LYS A 98 2.65 -8.23 -15.88
N LEU A 99 1.44 -8.23 -15.31
CA LEU A 99 0.61 -7.04 -15.16
C LEU A 99 0.95 -6.28 -13.87
N ALA A 100 1.05 -7.00 -12.76
CA ALA A 100 1.32 -6.43 -11.45
C ALA A 100 1.84 -7.50 -10.49
N GLU A 101 2.47 -7.06 -9.41
CA GLU A 101 2.80 -7.87 -8.25
C GLU A 101 2.33 -7.17 -6.99
N SER A 102 1.96 -7.95 -6.00
CA SER A 102 1.54 -7.46 -4.69
C SER A 102 1.75 -8.55 -3.65
N GLU A 103 1.59 -8.18 -2.39
CA GLU A 103 1.65 -9.10 -1.27
C GLU A 103 0.84 -8.56 -0.11
N GLN A 104 0.45 -9.44 0.80
CA GLN A 104 -0.13 -9.05 2.08
C GLN A 104 0.41 -9.95 3.19
N THR A 105 0.46 -9.42 4.40
CA THR A 105 0.79 -10.22 5.58
C THR A 105 -0.25 -11.33 5.75
N PHE A 106 0.21 -12.57 5.87
CA PHE A 106 -0.66 -13.74 5.91
C PHE A 106 -1.46 -13.81 7.22
N TYR A 107 -0.78 -13.59 8.35
CA TYR A 107 -1.43 -13.52 9.66
C TYR A 107 -1.76 -12.06 9.96
N ALA A 108 -2.99 -11.63 9.73
CA ALA A 108 -3.41 -10.27 10.08
C ALA A 108 -4.83 -10.28 10.64
N LEU A 109 -5.19 -9.23 11.38
CA LEU A 109 -6.58 -9.05 11.84
C LEU A 109 -7.57 -8.93 10.68
N PHE A 110 -7.12 -8.34 9.57
CA PHE A 110 -7.89 -8.17 8.35
C PHE A 110 -7.04 -8.65 7.18
N VAL A 111 -7.42 -9.80 6.63
CA VAL A 111 -6.83 -10.36 5.41
C VAL A 111 -7.83 -10.15 4.29
N LEU A 112 -7.37 -9.58 3.17
CA LEU A 112 -8.21 -9.38 2.00
C LEU A 112 -8.22 -10.63 1.14
N GLU A 113 -9.29 -10.85 0.40
CA GLU A 113 -9.28 -11.89 -0.64
C GLU A 113 -8.19 -11.58 -1.69
N PRO A 114 -7.50 -12.61 -2.23
CA PRO A 114 -6.44 -12.43 -3.21
C PRO A 114 -6.82 -11.52 -4.37
N GLU A 115 -8.06 -11.65 -4.86
CA GLU A 115 -8.61 -10.84 -5.95
C GLU A 115 -8.62 -9.34 -5.60
N ALA A 116 -9.01 -8.97 -4.38
CA ALA A 116 -9.04 -7.57 -3.96
C ALA A 116 -7.64 -6.96 -3.89
N VAL A 117 -6.66 -7.71 -3.37
CA VAL A 117 -5.26 -7.26 -3.28
C VAL A 117 -4.67 -7.03 -4.67
N ILE A 118 -4.79 -8.02 -5.56
CA ILE A 118 -4.14 -7.97 -6.86
C ILE A 118 -4.84 -7.02 -7.84
N ARG A 119 -6.18 -6.89 -7.78
CA ARG A 119 -6.90 -5.91 -8.61
C ARG A 119 -6.48 -4.48 -8.30
N SER A 120 -6.30 -4.15 -7.01
CA SER A 120 -5.80 -2.84 -6.61
C SER A 120 -4.40 -2.58 -7.20
N ALA A 121 -3.52 -3.59 -7.18
CA ALA A 121 -2.19 -3.49 -7.76
C ALA A 121 -2.22 -3.33 -9.30
N ILE A 122 -3.07 -4.08 -10.01
CA ILE A 122 -3.28 -3.93 -11.47
C ILE A 122 -3.82 -2.53 -11.79
N GLN A 123 -4.82 -2.05 -11.05
CA GLN A 123 -5.36 -0.70 -11.24
C GLN A 123 -4.28 0.36 -11.03
N LYS A 124 -3.44 0.22 -10.00
CA LYS A 124 -2.31 1.12 -9.73
C LYS A 124 -1.27 1.09 -10.84
N ALA A 125 -0.95 -0.09 -11.37
CA ALA A 125 -0.01 -0.26 -12.48
C ALA A 125 -0.54 0.36 -13.78
N ASN A 126 -1.83 0.22 -14.05
CA ASN A 126 -2.49 0.76 -15.24
C ASN A 126 -2.85 2.25 -15.13
N PHE A 127 -2.85 2.81 -13.91
CA PHE A 127 -3.29 4.18 -13.66
C PHE A 127 -2.60 5.22 -14.56
N PRO A 128 -1.28 5.19 -14.80
CA PRO A 128 -0.63 6.16 -15.69
C PRO A 128 -1.19 6.16 -17.12
N ALA A 129 -1.45 4.98 -17.70
CA ALA A 129 -2.01 4.86 -19.05
C ALA A 129 -3.47 5.32 -19.10
N VAL A 130 -4.27 4.94 -18.10
CA VAL A 130 -5.67 5.37 -17.97
C VAL A 130 -5.75 6.89 -17.79
N TYR A 131 -4.94 7.43 -16.87
CA TYR A 131 -4.85 8.87 -16.61
C TYR A 131 -4.39 9.65 -17.85
N ALA A 132 -3.43 9.13 -18.63
CA ALA A 132 -2.96 9.79 -19.84
C ALA A 132 -4.09 10.03 -20.85
N GLY A 133 -5.03 9.08 -20.97
CA GLY A 133 -6.19 9.15 -21.85
C GLY A 133 -7.34 10.03 -21.34
N TRP A 134 -7.27 10.57 -20.13
CA TRP A 134 -8.30 11.45 -19.58
C TRP A 134 -8.35 12.80 -20.27
N SER A 135 -9.56 13.37 -20.34
CA SER A 135 -9.74 14.75 -20.78
C SER A 135 -9.03 15.73 -19.82
N PRO A 136 -8.66 16.94 -20.28
CA PRO A 136 -8.09 17.96 -19.39
C PRO A 136 -8.97 18.25 -18.16
N ILE A 137 -10.30 18.23 -18.32
CA ILE A 137 -11.25 18.46 -17.23
C ILE A 137 -11.19 17.33 -16.20
N ASP A 138 -11.10 16.07 -16.63
CA ASP A 138 -11.06 14.94 -15.71
C ASP A 138 -9.73 14.88 -14.94
N LYS A 139 -8.62 15.25 -15.59
CA LYS A 139 -7.32 15.43 -14.92
C LYS A 139 -7.39 16.51 -13.84
N ILE A 140 -8.01 17.66 -14.14
CA ILE A 140 -8.24 18.73 -13.16
C ILE A 140 -9.07 18.20 -11.99
N ARG A 141 -10.23 17.59 -12.25
CA ARG A 141 -11.12 17.05 -11.21
C ARG A 141 -10.45 16.01 -10.33
N HIS A 142 -9.62 15.14 -10.92
CA HIS A 142 -8.85 14.15 -10.17
C HIS A 142 -7.94 14.82 -9.15
N TRP A 143 -7.11 15.77 -9.58
CA TRP A 143 -6.19 16.45 -8.69
C TRP A 143 -6.90 17.33 -7.67
N VAL A 144 -8.00 18.00 -8.01
CA VAL A 144 -8.85 18.71 -7.05
C VAL A 144 -9.33 17.77 -5.95
N GLY A 145 -9.85 16.59 -6.32
CA GLY A 145 -10.30 15.58 -5.37
C GLY A 145 -9.17 15.04 -4.49
N VAL A 146 -7.97 14.84 -5.05
CA VAL A 146 -6.78 14.43 -4.29
C VAL A 146 -6.37 15.52 -3.30
N LEU A 147 -6.24 16.77 -3.74
CA LEU A 147 -5.81 17.89 -2.89
C LEU A 147 -6.80 18.14 -1.75
N TYR A 148 -8.10 18.13 -2.05
CA TYR A 148 -9.14 18.30 -1.04
C TYR A 148 -9.09 17.24 0.06
N ARG A 149 -8.97 15.96 -0.32
CA ARG A 149 -8.87 14.87 0.67
C ARG A 149 -7.63 15.00 1.53
N LEU A 150 -6.49 15.38 0.93
CA LEU A 150 -5.24 15.58 1.67
C LEU A 150 -5.37 16.74 2.66
N ARG A 151 -5.93 17.88 2.23
CA ARG A 151 -6.18 19.05 3.09
C ARG A 151 -7.09 18.69 4.26
N ARG A 152 -8.21 18.02 4.00
CA ARG A 152 -9.13 17.52 5.04
C ARG A 152 -8.45 16.60 6.03
N GLN A 153 -7.65 15.63 5.56
CA GLN A 153 -6.92 14.71 6.43
C GLN A 153 -5.93 15.46 7.35
N VAL A 154 -5.28 16.51 6.85
CA VAL A 154 -4.41 17.35 7.68
C VAL A 154 -5.24 18.13 8.70
N GLY A 155 -6.36 18.72 8.29
CA GLY A 155 -7.30 19.41 9.17
C GLY A 155 -7.87 18.53 10.28
N GLU A 156 -8.19 17.27 9.99
CA GLU A 156 -8.65 16.27 10.97
C GLU A 156 -7.62 15.99 12.08
N THR A 157 -6.33 16.25 11.82
CA THR A 157 -5.28 16.17 12.83
C THR A 157 -5.08 17.47 13.64
N GLY A 158 -5.96 18.45 13.47
CA GLY A 158 -5.88 19.77 14.14
C GLY A 158 -4.76 20.67 13.61
N ARG A 159 -4.19 20.34 12.45
CA ARG A 159 -3.11 21.10 11.81
C ARG A 159 -3.67 21.98 10.69
N ASP A 160 -2.90 22.99 10.31
CA ASP A 160 -3.17 23.84 9.15
C ASP A 160 -3.33 22.99 7.87
N GLU A 161 -4.51 23.06 7.24
CA GLU A 161 -4.87 22.30 6.04
C GLU A 161 -3.91 22.57 4.86
N ASP A 162 -3.36 23.80 4.77
CA ASP A 162 -2.34 24.15 3.76
C ASP A 162 -1.03 23.37 3.98
N GLY A 163 -0.84 22.76 5.15
CA GLY A 163 0.23 21.81 5.43
C GLY A 163 0.15 20.53 4.59
N ALA A 164 -0.97 20.27 3.92
CA ALA A 164 -1.08 19.22 2.90
C ALA A 164 -0.25 19.53 1.65
N PHE A 165 0.03 20.81 1.38
CA PHE A 165 0.91 21.20 0.30
C PHE A 165 2.37 21.03 0.70
N GLY A 166 3.16 20.49 -0.22
CA GLY A 166 4.60 20.38 -0.02
C GLY A 166 5.35 19.90 -1.27
N PRO A 167 6.69 20.01 -1.29
CA PRO A 167 7.50 19.66 -2.47
C PRO A 167 7.30 18.21 -2.91
N ALA A 168 7.12 17.27 -1.97
CA ALA A 168 6.88 15.87 -2.27
C ALA A 168 5.54 15.64 -3.02
N LEU A 169 4.50 16.42 -2.70
CA LEU A 169 3.22 16.36 -3.40
C LEU A 169 3.37 16.85 -4.84
N LEU A 170 4.03 17.99 -5.05
CA LEU A 170 4.27 18.52 -6.40
C LEU A 170 5.16 17.58 -7.23
N ALA A 171 6.19 16.98 -6.62
CA ALA A 171 7.01 15.97 -7.29
C ALA A 171 6.17 14.75 -7.71
N LYS A 172 5.28 14.26 -6.84
CA LYS A 172 4.34 13.18 -7.17
C LYS A 172 3.40 13.57 -8.31
N MET A 173 2.88 14.79 -8.29
CA MET A 173 2.03 15.32 -9.36
C MET A 173 2.73 15.30 -10.71
N ARG A 174 3.98 15.80 -10.78
CA ARG A 174 4.81 15.81 -12.00
C ARG A 174 5.23 14.42 -12.47
N ALA A 175 5.47 13.50 -11.55
CA ALA A 175 5.78 12.10 -11.87
C ALA A 175 4.59 11.38 -12.52
N THR A 176 3.36 11.72 -12.11
CA THR A 176 2.13 11.18 -12.69
C THR A 176 1.78 11.85 -14.02
N ASP A 177 1.94 13.17 -14.11
CA ASP A 177 1.61 13.96 -15.29
C ASP A 177 2.73 14.96 -15.62
N PRO A 178 3.55 14.69 -16.65
CA PRO A 178 4.62 15.57 -17.07
C PRO A 178 4.15 16.98 -17.48
N ASN A 179 2.86 17.14 -17.83
CA ASN A 179 2.28 18.41 -18.23
C ASN A 179 1.45 19.07 -17.11
N ILE A 180 1.55 18.56 -15.87
CA ILE A 180 0.73 19.04 -14.76
C ILE A 180 0.87 20.55 -14.53
N ASP A 181 2.08 21.08 -14.71
CA ASP A 181 2.37 22.50 -14.50
C ASP A 181 1.48 23.40 -15.38
N GLY A 182 1.09 22.93 -16.57
CA GLY A 182 0.20 23.66 -17.48
C GLY A 182 -1.27 23.71 -17.03
N ILE A 183 -1.68 22.88 -16.07
CA ILE A 183 -3.05 22.84 -15.53
C ILE A 183 -3.13 23.13 -14.02
N LEU A 184 -2.00 23.36 -13.35
CA LEU A 184 -1.96 23.65 -11.90
C LEU A 184 -2.82 24.85 -11.51
N ALA A 185 -2.77 25.95 -12.26
CA ALA A 185 -3.58 27.13 -11.97
C ALA A 185 -5.08 26.81 -11.98
N ALA A 186 -5.53 25.99 -12.94
CA ALA A 186 -6.92 25.57 -13.04
C ALA A 186 -7.33 24.62 -11.88
N ILE A 187 -6.44 23.70 -11.49
CA ILE A 187 -6.63 22.81 -10.34
C ILE A 187 -6.82 23.62 -9.05
N LEU A 188 -5.93 24.58 -8.78
CA LEU A 188 -5.97 25.38 -7.55
C LEU A 188 -7.20 26.30 -7.53
N ALA A 189 -7.59 26.86 -8.67
CA ALA A 189 -8.80 27.67 -8.77
C ALA A 189 -10.08 26.87 -8.55
N GLU A 190 -10.16 25.65 -9.07
CA GLU A 190 -11.28 24.74 -8.84
C GLU A 190 -11.34 24.27 -7.38
N LEU A 191 -10.18 23.98 -6.77
CA LEU A 191 -10.10 23.65 -5.35
C LEU A 191 -10.61 24.79 -4.46
N GLY A 192 -10.18 26.03 -4.72
CA GLY A 192 -10.69 27.20 -4.01
C GLY A 192 -12.20 27.36 -4.15
N ARG A 193 -12.74 27.21 -5.37
CA ARG A 193 -14.19 27.23 -5.60
C ARG A 193 -14.93 26.14 -4.82
N MET A 194 -14.37 24.94 -4.75
CA MET A 194 -14.97 23.83 -4.00
C MET A 194 -14.94 24.04 -2.48
N GLU A 195 -13.87 24.65 -1.96
CA GLU A 195 -13.71 24.95 -0.53
C GLU A 195 -14.34 26.30 -0.12
N MET A 196 -14.94 27.03 -1.06
CA MET A 196 -15.44 28.41 -0.86
C MET A 196 -14.35 29.37 -0.38
N VAL A 197 -13.11 29.17 -0.83
CA VAL A 197 -11.94 30.02 -0.59
C VAL A 197 -11.54 30.72 -1.87
N ASP A 198 -11.09 31.96 -1.78
CA ASP A 198 -10.55 32.70 -2.92
C ASP A 198 -9.42 31.88 -3.61
N PRO A 199 -9.52 31.58 -4.92
CA PRO A 199 -8.47 30.94 -5.70
C PRO A 199 -7.07 31.50 -5.46
N ASP A 200 -6.94 32.82 -5.29
CA ASP A 200 -5.64 33.46 -5.07
C ASP A 200 -5.02 33.10 -3.72
N THR A 201 -5.86 32.88 -2.70
CA THR A 201 -5.40 32.43 -1.37
C THR A 201 -4.84 31.02 -1.46
N ILE A 202 -5.55 30.10 -2.13
CA ILE A 202 -5.08 28.71 -2.34
C ILE A 202 -3.78 28.68 -3.15
N ARG A 203 -3.70 29.49 -4.21
CA ARG A 203 -2.50 29.60 -5.04
C ARG A 203 -1.30 30.14 -4.27
N ALA A 204 -1.48 31.19 -3.48
CA ALA A 204 -0.43 31.75 -2.64
C ALA A 204 0.09 30.74 -1.61
N ALA A 205 -0.83 30.02 -0.94
CA ALA A 205 -0.47 28.96 0.00
C ALA A 205 0.31 27.83 -0.67
N PHE A 206 -0.15 27.38 -1.85
CA PHE A 206 0.52 26.35 -2.64
C PHE A 206 1.94 26.79 -3.03
N ASN A 207 2.10 27.97 -3.62
CA ASN A 207 3.41 28.50 -4.03
C ASN A 207 4.36 28.63 -2.83
N LYS A 208 3.88 29.18 -1.70
CA LYS A 208 4.66 29.30 -0.46
C LYS A 208 5.15 27.96 0.09
N ARG A 209 4.30 26.93 0.06
CA ARG A 209 4.61 25.60 0.64
C ARG A 209 5.43 24.71 -0.28
N THR A 210 5.28 24.86 -1.60
CA THR A 210 5.93 24.00 -2.60
C THR A 210 7.18 24.63 -3.22
N GLY A 211 7.33 25.95 -3.14
CA GLY A 211 8.36 26.69 -3.88
C GLY A 211 8.04 26.85 -5.37
N ALA A 212 6.84 26.50 -5.81
CA ALA A 212 6.38 26.70 -7.19
C ALA A 212 6.03 28.17 -7.47
N SER A 213 5.91 28.48 -8.76
CA SER A 213 5.39 29.75 -9.26
C SER A 213 4.25 29.46 -10.23
N VAL A 214 3.09 29.11 -9.68
CA VAL A 214 1.81 28.90 -10.39
C VAL A 214 1.06 30.22 -10.50
#